data_AF-A0A533YCY3-F1
#
_entry.id   AF-A0A533YCY3-F1
#
_cell.length_a   1.000
_cell.length_b   1.000
_cell.length_c   1.000
_cell.angle_alpha   90.00
_cell.angle_beta   90.00
_cell.angle_gamma   90.00
#
_symmetry.space_group_name_H-M   'P 1'
#
loop_
_entity.id
_entity.type
_entity.pdbx_description
1 polymer ?
#
loop_
_entity_poly.entity_id
_entity_poly.type
_entity_poly.pdbx_seq_one_letter_code
_entity_poly.pdbx_strand_id
1 'polypeptide(L)'
;MRNRRQPGPHPPQSPKLRGWLLLLALGILLLPLRLTEFIAVDLLPAFSKDVWSLLTTPGTEAYHPLNAPILLFELVGNLVLLIGSIVLTVLFFQKRRLVPILTISFLVFAFLFYVGDYFAARQLPAVASQADTESKLDLVGAFLVCAVAGPYFLVSRRVKETFVR
;
A
#
# COMPACT_ATOMS: atom_id res chain seq x y z
N MET A 1 -8.12 59.90 -23.75
CA MET A 1 -7.13 59.08 -22.99
C MET A 1 -7.80 57.79 -22.55
N ARG A 2 -7.48 56.64 -23.16
CA ARG A 2 -8.17 55.36 -22.91
C ARG A 2 -7.47 54.62 -21.77
N ASN A 3 -8.12 54.57 -20.61
CA ASN A 3 -7.62 53.95 -19.39
C ASN A 3 -7.46 52.43 -19.59
N ARG A 4 -6.24 51.94 -19.87
CA ARG A 4 -5.94 50.51 -19.96
C ARG A 4 -5.91 49.94 -18.55
N ARG A 5 -7.02 49.31 -18.14
CA ARG A 5 -7.05 48.49 -16.92
C ARG A 5 -5.97 47.41 -17.06
N GLN A 6 -4.96 47.44 -16.18
CA GLN A 6 -4.03 46.34 -16.07
C GLN A 6 -4.80 45.09 -15.59
N PRO A 7 -4.53 43.90 -16.14
CA PRO A 7 -5.11 42.68 -15.59
C PRO A 7 -4.61 42.53 -14.15
N GLY A 8 -5.53 42.46 -13.19
CA GLY A 8 -5.20 42.20 -11.79
C GLY A 8 -4.45 40.87 -11.63
N PRO A 9 -3.72 40.69 -10.52
CA PRO A 9 -2.92 39.49 -10.29
C PRO A 9 -3.81 38.25 -10.45
N HIS A 10 -3.40 37.34 -11.34
CA HIS A 10 -4.10 36.08 -11.53
C HIS A 10 -4.20 35.36 -10.18
N PRO A 11 -5.39 34.86 -9.78
CA PRO A 11 -5.50 34.06 -8.57
C PRO A 11 -4.52 32.89 -8.67
N PRO A 12 -3.84 32.51 -7.56
CA PRO A 12 -2.87 31.43 -7.58
C PRO A 12 -3.55 30.19 -8.14
N GLN A 13 -3.17 29.80 -9.36
CA GLN A 13 -3.72 28.62 -10.02
C GLN A 13 -3.30 27.43 -9.16
N SER A 14 -4.28 26.78 -8.53
CA SER A 14 -4.03 25.58 -7.75
C SER A 14 -3.36 24.55 -8.67
N PRO A 15 -2.20 23.97 -8.27
CA PRO A 15 -1.50 23.03 -9.12
C PRO A 15 -2.44 21.87 -9.46
N LYS A 16 -2.80 21.75 -10.75
CA LYS A 16 -3.71 20.72 -11.25
C LYS A 16 -2.96 19.40 -11.31
N LEU A 17 -3.55 18.33 -10.76
CA LEU A 17 -3.04 16.97 -10.92
C LEU A 17 -3.05 16.63 -12.42
N ARG A 18 -1.87 16.43 -13.03
CA ARG A 18 -1.73 16.21 -14.48
C ARG A 18 -0.63 15.19 -14.78
N GLY A 19 -0.78 14.46 -15.89
CA GLY A 19 0.19 13.49 -16.40
C GLY A 19 0.40 12.31 -15.44
N TRP A 20 1.65 11.90 -15.25
CA TRP A 20 2.06 10.78 -14.38
C TRP A 20 1.51 10.85 -12.94
N LEU A 21 1.21 12.04 -12.44
CA LEU A 21 0.63 12.22 -11.10
C LEU A 21 -0.80 11.65 -10.99
N LEU A 22 -1.52 11.56 -12.11
CA LEU A 22 -2.88 11.02 -12.16
C LEU A 22 -2.89 9.48 -12.07
N LEU A 23 -1.91 8.83 -12.68
CA LEU A 23 -1.71 7.37 -12.54
C LEU A 23 -1.38 7.01 -11.09
N LEU A 24 -0.50 7.79 -10.46
CA LEU A 24 -0.17 7.64 -9.04
C LEU A 24 -1.38 7.90 -8.14
N ALA A 25 -2.17 8.93 -8.43
CA ALA A 25 -3.40 9.21 -7.69
C ALA A 25 -4.39 8.05 -7.78
N LEU A 26 -4.53 7.45 -8.96
CA LEU A 26 -5.39 6.28 -9.17
C LEU A 26 -4.88 5.06 -8.39
N GLY A 27 -3.58 4.77 -8.46
CA GLY A 27 -2.99 3.66 -7.71
C GLY A 27 -3.16 3.82 -6.19
N ILE A 28 -2.90 5.02 -5.66
CA ILE A 28 -3.09 5.34 -4.24
C ILE A 28 -4.56 5.18 -3.82
N LEU A 29 -5.51 5.56 -4.69
CA LEU A 29 -6.95 5.44 -4.42
C LEU A 29 -7.44 3.98 -4.43
N LEU A 30 -6.92 3.15 -5.35
CA LEU A 30 -7.34 1.76 -5.48
C LEU A 30 -6.72 0.84 -4.42
N LEU A 31 -5.55 1.19 -3.91
CA LEU A 31 -4.82 0.39 -2.92
C LEU A 31 -5.63 0.05 -1.64
N PRO A 32 -6.27 0.99 -0.93
CA PRO A 32 -7.06 0.66 0.26
C PRO A 32 -8.25 -0.25 -0.05
N LEU A 33 -8.85 -0.14 -1.25
CA LEU A 33 -9.95 -1.00 -1.68
C LEU A 33 -9.49 -2.44 -1.84
N ARG A 34 -8.37 -2.65 -2.55
CA ARG A 34 -7.75 -3.96 -2.72
C ARG A 34 -7.36 -4.59 -1.38
N LEU A 35 -6.74 -3.82 -0.47
CA LEU A 35 -6.36 -4.32 0.85
C LEU A 35 -7.58 -4.68 1.71
N THR A 36 -8.65 -3.90 1.61
CA THR A 36 -9.90 -4.21 2.33
C THR A 36 -10.53 -5.49 1.82
N GLU A 37 -10.58 -5.69 0.50
CA GLU A 37 -11.06 -6.92 -0.13
C GLU A 37 -10.25 -8.13 0.34
N PHE A 38 -8.92 -8.08 0.24
CA PHE A 38 -8.03 -9.15 0.69
C PHE A 38 -8.24 -9.49 2.17
N ILE A 39 -8.26 -8.47 3.05
CA ILE A 39 -8.49 -8.70 4.48
C ILE A 39 -9.84 -9.37 4.71
N ALA A 40 -10.89 -8.92 4.03
CA ALA A 40 -12.24 -9.42 4.23
C ALA A 40 -12.48 -10.83 3.68
N VAL A 41 -11.93 -11.12 2.50
CA VAL A 41 -12.22 -12.33 1.73
C VAL A 41 -11.22 -13.44 2.02
N ASP A 42 -9.94 -13.12 2.17
CA ASP A 42 -8.88 -14.13 2.26
C ASP A 42 -8.40 -14.30 3.72
N LEU A 43 -8.20 -13.18 4.43
CA LEU A 43 -7.55 -13.21 5.74
C LEU A 43 -8.52 -13.44 6.91
N LEU A 44 -9.62 -12.70 6.99
CA LEU A 44 -10.58 -12.80 8.11
C LEU A 44 -11.20 -14.20 8.28
N PRO A 45 -11.51 -14.98 7.22
CA PRO A 45 -12.03 -16.34 7.39
C PRO A 45 -11.10 -17.27 8.19
N ALA A 46 -9.78 -17.07 8.14
CA ALA A 46 -8.80 -17.83 8.92
C ALA A 46 -8.94 -17.60 10.44
N PHE A 47 -9.56 -16.48 10.85
CA PHE A 47 -9.85 -16.14 12.25
C PHE A 47 -11.26 -16.57 12.70
N SER A 48 -12.04 -17.22 11.84
CA SER A 48 -13.28 -17.86 12.26
C SER A 48 -12.97 -18.96 13.29
N LYS A 49 -13.90 -19.20 14.23
CA LYS A 49 -13.68 -20.14 15.34
C LYS A 49 -13.26 -21.54 14.85
N ASP A 50 -13.90 -22.01 13.80
CA ASP A 50 -13.68 -23.37 13.28
C ASP A 50 -12.33 -23.47 12.57
N VAL A 51 -11.99 -22.52 11.69
CA VAL A 51 -10.71 -22.51 10.96
C VAL A 51 -9.54 -22.22 11.90
N TRP A 52 -9.70 -21.27 12.82
CA TRP A 52 -8.67 -20.96 13.81
C TRP A 52 -8.35 -22.18 14.68
N SER A 53 -9.38 -22.89 15.17
CA SER A 53 -9.20 -24.12 15.94
C SER A 53 -8.50 -25.20 15.13
N LEU A 54 -8.90 -25.38 13.85
CA LEU A 54 -8.29 -26.33 12.93
C LEU A 54 -6.81 -26.04 12.69
N LEU A 55 -6.40 -24.78 12.59
CA LEU A 55 -5.02 -24.39 12.29
C LEU A 55 -4.11 -24.32 13.53
N THR A 56 -4.67 -24.10 14.72
CA THR A 56 -3.88 -23.77 15.94
C THR A 56 -3.97 -24.80 17.05
N THR A 57 -4.86 -25.79 16.97
CA THR A 57 -4.99 -26.84 17.99
C THR A 57 -4.07 -28.02 17.68
N PRO A 58 -3.16 -28.39 18.60
CA PRO A 58 -2.32 -29.58 18.42
C PRO A 58 -3.16 -30.85 18.19
N GLY A 59 -2.77 -31.65 17.20
CA GLY A 59 -3.43 -32.92 16.87
C GLY A 59 -4.48 -32.85 15.75
N THR A 60 -4.75 -31.66 15.19
CA THR A 60 -5.52 -31.54 13.94
C THR A 60 -4.65 -31.75 12.71
N GLU A 61 -5.27 -32.09 11.57
CA GLU A 61 -4.56 -32.37 10.32
C GLU A 61 -3.84 -31.15 9.72
N ALA A 62 -4.36 -29.94 9.97
CA ALA A 62 -3.80 -28.68 9.46
C ALA A 62 -2.97 -27.92 10.50
N TYR A 63 -2.72 -28.51 11.67
CA TYR A 63 -1.96 -27.86 12.72
C TYR A 63 -0.51 -27.61 12.31
N HIS A 64 -0.06 -26.38 12.52
CA HIS A 64 1.35 -26.05 12.51
C HIS A 64 1.64 -25.02 13.62
N PRO A 65 2.73 -25.17 14.40
CA PRO A 65 3.06 -24.24 15.49
C PRO A 65 3.19 -22.78 15.04
N LEU A 66 3.55 -22.56 13.77
CA LEU A 66 3.69 -21.21 13.20
C LEU A 66 2.39 -20.62 12.61
N ASN A 67 1.28 -21.36 12.55
CA ASN A 67 0.04 -20.85 11.97
C ASN A 67 -0.46 -19.60 12.71
N ALA A 68 -0.61 -19.67 14.04
CA ALA A 68 -1.06 -18.53 14.84
C ALA A 68 -0.17 -17.29 14.68
N PRO A 69 1.17 -17.36 14.87
CA PRO A 69 2.02 -16.18 14.73
C PRO A 69 2.08 -15.64 13.29
N ILE A 70 2.03 -16.48 12.26
CA ILE A 70 2.04 -16.04 10.85
C ILE A 70 0.72 -15.32 10.51
N LEU A 71 -0.43 -15.89 10.87
CA LEU A 71 -1.73 -15.25 10.65
C LEU A 71 -1.82 -13.89 11.36
N LEU A 72 -1.32 -13.80 12.60
CA LEU A 72 -1.27 -12.53 13.33
C LEU A 72 -0.32 -11.52 12.68
N PHE A 73 0.84 -11.96 12.20
CA PHE A 73 1.77 -11.12 11.44
C PHE A 73 1.11 -10.57 10.17
N GLU A 74 0.45 -11.44 9.41
CA GLU A 74 -0.26 -11.09 8.18
C GLU A 74 -1.40 -10.10 8.45
N LEU A 75 -2.20 -10.33 9.49
CA LEU A 75 -3.28 -9.43 9.90
C LEU A 75 -2.76 -8.05 10.31
N VAL A 76 -1.79 -8.00 11.22
CA VAL A 76 -1.24 -6.74 11.71
C VAL A 76 -0.58 -5.96 10.58
N GLY A 77 0.22 -6.61 9.73
CA GLY A 77 0.89 -5.95 8.63
C GLY A 77 -0.08 -5.42 7.58
N ASN A 78 -1.09 -6.21 7.19
CA ASN A 78 -2.12 -5.74 6.25
C ASN A 78 -2.97 -4.61 6.84
N LEU A 79 -3.27 -4.60 8.15
CA LEU A 79 -3.94 -3.47 8.81
C LEU A 79 -3.08 -2.21 8.80
N VAL A 80 -1.77 -2.32 9.05
CA VAL A 80 -0.84 -1.19 8.96
C VAL A 80 -0.78 -0.65 7.52
N LEU A 81 -0.75 -1.53 6.52
CA LEU A 81 -0.80 -1.13 5.11
C LEU A 81 -2.12 -0.46 4.75
N LEU A 82 -3.26 -0.99 5.22
CA LEU A 82 -4.57 -0.41 4.98
C LEU A 82 -4.65 1.00 5.57
N ILE A 83 -4.33 1.16 6.86
CA ILE A 83 -4.34 2.45 7.55
C ILE A 83 -3.37 3.42 6.85
N GLY A 84 -2.15 2.97 6.55
CA GLY A 84 -1.15 3.76 5.84
C GLY A 84 -1.62 4.23 4.47
N SER A 85 -2.29 3.37 3.70
CA SER A 85 -2.82 3.70 2.38
C SER A 85 -3.97 4.72 2.45
N ILE A 86 -4.86 4.61 3.44
CA ILE A 86 -5.94 5.59 3.68
C ILE A 86 -5.34 6.95 4.05
N VAL A 87 -4.41 6.97 5.01
CA VAL A 87 -3.71 8.20 5.41
C VAL A 87 -3.01 8.84 4.21
N LEU A 88 -2.29 8.04 3.42
CA LEU A 88 -1.59 8.53 2.25
C LEU A 88 -2.56 9.10 1.21
N THR A 89 -3.69 8.43 0.98
CA THR A 89 -4.76 8.90 0.09
C THR A 89 -5.28 10.27 0.51
N VAL A 90 -5.67 10.41 1.79
CA VAL A 90 -6.17 11.67 2.34
C VAL A 90 -5.13 12.78 2.22
N LEU A 91 -3.88 12.53 2.62
CA LEU A 91 -2.82 13.54 2.56
C LEU A 91 -2.43 13.91 1.12
N PHE A 92 -2.49 12.94 0.20
CA PHE A 92 -2.24 13.14 -1.23
C PHE A 92 -3.27 14.11 -1.82
N PHE A 93 -4.56 13.89 -1.58
CA PHE A 93 -5.60 14.80 -2.08
C PHE A 93 -5.62 16.15 -1.35
N GLN A 94 -5.19 16.20 -0.09
CA GLN A 94 -4.95 17.45 0.64
C GLN A 94 -3.67 18.17 0.20
N LYS A 95 -2.86 17.60 -0.70
CA LYS A 95 -1.60 18.16 -1.21
C LYS A 95 -0.62 18.56 -0.10
N ARG A 96 -0.52 17.73 0.95
CA ARG A 96 0.35 18.01 2.10
C ARG A 96 1.83 17.81 1.73
N ARG A 97 2.71 18.64 2.32
CA ARG A 97 4.18 18.55 2.19
C ARG A 97 4.77 17.21 2.63
N LEU A 98 4.07 16.48 3.50
CA LEU A 98 4.49 15.17 4.01
C LEU A 98 4.32 14.02 3.00
N VAL A 99 3.52 14.20 1.95
CA VAL A 99 3.17 13.14 1.00
C VAL A 99 4.41 12.46 0.40
N PRO A 100 5.45 13.17 -0.09
CA PRO A 100 6.60 12.50 -0.69
C PRO A 100 7.34 11.58 0.29
N ILE A 101 7.53 12.04 1.53
CA ILE A 101 8.23 11.27 2.56
C ILE A 101 7.37 10.06 2.97
N LEU A 102 6.08 10.27 3.22
CA LEU A 102 5.17 9.19 3.61
C LEU A 102 4.98 8.16 2.50
N THR A 103 4.94 8.56 1.22
CA THR A 103 4.90 7.61 0.11
C THR A 103 6.16 6.73 0.12
N ILE A 104 7.34 7.31 0.27
CA ILE A 104 8.59 6.52 0.27
C ILE A 104 8.63 5.56 1.46
N SER A 105 8.32 6.05 2.67
CA SER A 105 8.27 5.22 3.86
C SER A 105 7.24 4.08 3.72
N PHE A 106 6.07 4.38 3.15
CA PHE A 106 5.02 3.41 2.88
C PHE A 106 5.49 2.34 1.89
N LEU A 107 6.13 2.75 0.79
CA LEU A 107 6.65 1.83 -0.24
C LEU A 107 7.73 0.91 0.32
N VAL A 108 8.68 1.45 1.09
CA VAL A 108 9.73 0.65 1.75
C VAL A 108 9.11 -0.33 2.75
N PHE A 109 8.18 0.13 3.60
CA PHE A 109 7.50 -0.74 4.55
C PHE A 109 6.71 -1.85 3.85
N ALA A 110 5.93 -1.52 2.81
CA ALA A 110 5.18 -2.49 2.03
C ALA A 110 6.09 -3.54 1.38
N PHE A 111 7.21 -3.11 0.78
CA PHE A 111 8.19 -4.03 0.23
C PHE A 111 8.76 -4.98 1.29
N LEU A 112 9.20 -4.46 2.44
CA LEU A 112 9.73 -5.28 3.53
C LEU A 112 8.67 -6.23 4.11
N PHE A 113 7.43 -5.78 4.21
CA PHE A 113 6.32 -6.60 4.65
C PHE A 113 6.08 -7.77 3.69
N TYR A 114 5.95 -7.53 2.39
CA TYR A 114 5.76 -8.60 1.40
C TYR A 114 6.95 -9.56 1.31
N VAL A 115 8.18 -9.07 1.54
CA VAL A 115 9.35 -9.94 1.68
C VAL A 115 9.19 -10.86 2.90
N GLY A 116 8.83 -10.29 4.06
CA GLY A 116 8.61 -11.04 5.29
C GLY A 116 7.49 -12.08 5.14
N ASP A 117 6.39 -11.69 4.52
CA ASP A 117 5.25 -12.54 4.22
C ASP A 117 5.63 -13.72 3.30
N TYR A 118 6.34 -13.43 2.21
CA TYR A 118 6.86 -14.46 1.30
C TYR A 118 7.73 -15.50 2.02
N PHE A 119 8.61 -15.06 2.91
CA PHE A 119 9.44 -15.99 3.69
C PHE A 119 8.63 -16.74 4.75
N ALA A 120 7.67 -16.08 5.42
CA ALA A 120 6.81 -16.71 6.41
C ALA A 120 5.95 -17.83 5.79
N ALA A 121 5.34 -17.58 4.64
CA ALA A 121 4.52 -18.56 3.92
C ALA A 121 5.29 -19.85 3.59
N ARG A 122 6.59 -19.74 3.27
CA ARG A 122 7.44 -20.91 2.97
C ARG A 122 7.78 -21.77 4.18
N GLN A 123 7.55 -21.26 5.39
CA GLN A 123 7.70 -22.05 6.62
C GLN A 123 6.51 -22.99 6.85
N LEU A 124 5.42 -22.85 6.08
CA LEU A 124 4.22 -23.67 6.18
C LEU A 124 4.14 -24.64 4.99
N PRO A 125 4.30 -25.96 5.19
CA PRO A 125 4.30 -26.94 4.09
C PRO A 125 3.01 -26.93 3.26
N ALA A 126 1.87 -26.69 3.90
CA ALA A 126 0.56 -26.62 3.25
C ALA A 126 0.41 -25.39 2.32
N VAL A 127 1.15 -24.32 2.62
CA VAL A 127 1.09 -23.04 1.90
C VAL A 127 2.19 -22.98 0.84
N ALA A 128 3.37 -23.54 1.12
CA ALA A 128 4.53 -23.52 0.22
C ALA A 128 4.27 -24.14 -1.16
N SER A 129 3.30 -25.05 -1.29
CA SER A 129 2.93 -25.67 -2.58
C SER A 129 1.89 -24.86 -3.39
N GLN A 130 1.13 -23.97 -2.75
CA GLN A 130 0.04 -23.19 -3.37
C GLN A 130 0.37 -21.69 -3.51
N ALA A 131 1.09 -21.12 -2.55
CA ALA A 131 1.39 -19.68 -2.45
C ALA A 131 2.46 -19.18 -3.43
N ASP A 132 2.96 -20.04 -4.31
CA ASP A 132 4.16 -19.76 -5.09
C ASP A 132 3.89 -18.80 -6.27
N THR A 133 2.64 -18.51 -6.60
CA THR A 133 2.27 -17.57 -7.67
C THR A 133 1.82 -16.22 -7.11
N GLU A 134 0.85 -16.18 -6.19
CA GLU A 134 0.27 -14.91 -5.72
C GLU A 134 1.24 -14.09 -4.86
N SER A 135 1.89 -14.69 -3.87
CA SER A 135 2.89 -14.00 -3.04
C SER A 135 4.08 -13.48 -3.86
N LYS A 136 4.45 -14.17 -4.95
CA LYS A 136 5.47 -13.68 -5.89
C LYS A 136 4.98 -12.49 -6.70
N LEU A 137 3.72 -12.51 -7.17
CA LEU A 137 3.14 -11.40 -7.92
C LEU A 137 3.05 -10.13 -7.06
N ASP A 138 2.69 -10.25 -5.78
CA ASP A 138 2.66 -9.10 -4.87
C ASP A 138 4.04 -8.55 -4.56
N LEU A 139 5.03 -9.43 -4.34
CA LEU A 139 6.42 -9.00 -4.15
C LEU A 139 6.98 -8.30 -5.40
N VAL A 140 6.75 -8.86 -6.58
CA VAL A 140 7.18 -8.26 -7.86
C VAL A 140 6.43 -6.95 -8.10
N GLY A 141 5.13 -6.90 -7.85
CA GLY A 141 4.32 -5.69 -7.97
C GLY A 141 4.83 -4.58 -7.05
N ALA A 142 5.07 -4.89 -5.78
CA ALA A 142 5.63 -3.94 -4.81
C ALA A 142 7.01 -3.44 -5.23
N PHE A 143 7.88 -4.32 -5.73
CA PHE A 143 9.19 -3.95 -6.26
C PHE A 143 9.07 -2.98 -7.45
N LEU A 144 8.21 -3.29 -8.43
CA LEU A 144 7.99 -2.44 -9.60
C LEU A 144 7.44 -1.06 -9.22
N VAL A 145 6.46 -1.03 -8.30
CA VAL A 145 5.93 0.23 -7.77
C VAL A 145 7.02 1.02 -7.05
N CYS A 146 7.85 0.39 -6.22
CA CYS A 146 8.99 1.04 -5.57
C CYS A 146 9.98 1.62 -6.59
N ALA A 147 10.36 0.83 -7.60
CA ALA A 147 11.34 1.19 -8.61
C ALA A 147 10.87 2.35 -9.51
N VAL A 148 9.55 2.49 -9.73
CA VAL A 148 8.99 3.58 -10.55
C VAL A 148 8.62 4.78 -9.69
N ALA A 149 7.85 4.57 -8.61
CA ALA A 149 7.32 5.65 -7.80
C ALA A 149 8.39 6.29 -6.91
N GLY A 150 9.32 5.51 -6.35
CA GLY A 150 10.37 6.01 -5.46
C GLY A 150 11.21 7.12 -6.12
N PRO A 151 11.86 6.87 -7.28
CA PRO A 151 12.62 7.90 -8.00
C PRO A 151 11.74 9.07 -8.43
N TYR A 152 10.49 8.82 -8.82
CA TYR A 152 9.56 9.88 -9.22
C TYR A 152 9.25 10.84 -8.06
N PHE A 153 8.98 10.34 -6.86
CA PHE A 153 8.71 11.18 -5.69
C PHE A 153 9.96 11.94 -5.19
N LEU A 154 11.16 11.40 -5.38
CA LEU A 154 12.42 12.05 -4.99
C LEU A 154 12.87 13.14 -5.98
N VAL A 155 12.78 12.87 -7.28
CA VAL A 155 13.43 13.69 -8.32
C VAL A 155 12.45 14.64 -9.03
N SER A 156 11.16 14.27 -9.15
CA SER A 156 10.21 15.00 -10.01
C SER A 156 9.96 16.43 -9.55
N ARG A 157 10.24 17.40 -10.44
CA ARG A 157 9.88 18.82 -10.24
C ARG A 157 8.37 19.00 -10.00
N ARG A 158 7.52 18.17 -10.62
CA ARG A 158 6.07 18.23 -10.47
C ARG A 158 5.59 17.85 -9.07
N VAL A 159 6.25 16.88 -8.43
CA VAL A 159 5.98 16.50 -7.03
C VAL A 159 6.33 17.66 -6.12
N LYS A 160 7.50 18.29 -6.32
CA LYS A 160 7.91 19.47 -5.55
C LYS A 160 6.94 20.65 -5.75
N GLU A 161 6.50 20.90 -6.98
CA GLU A 161 5.54 21.98 -7.29
C GLU A 161 4.14 21.73 -6.71
N THR A 162 3.71 20.47 -6.58
CA THR A 162 2.37 20.11 -6.10
C THR A 162 2.30 20.02 -4.58
N PHE A 163 3.34 19.48 -3.94
CA PHE A 163 3.32 19.16 -2.51
C PHE A 163 4.23 20.03 -1.66
N VAL A 164 5.31 20.61 -2.21
CA VAL A 164 6.36 21.28 -1.42
C VAL A 164 6.22 22.82 -1.43
N ARG A 165 5.39 23.38 -2.31
CA ARG A 165 5.07 24.82 -2.30
C ARG A 165 4.39 25.27 -1.00
#